data_AF-A0A9D9CEH2-F1
#
_entry.id   AF-A0A9D9CEH2-F1
#
_cell.length_a   1.000
_cell.length_b   1.000
_cell.length_c   1.000
_cell.angle_alpha   90.00
_cell.angle_beta   90.00
_cell.angle_gamma   90.00
#
_symmetry.space_group_name_H-M   'P 1'
#
loop_
_entity.id
_entity.type
_entity.pdbx_description
1 polymer ?
#
loop_
_entity_poly.entity_id
_entity_poly.type
_entity_poly.pdbx_seq_one_letter_code
_entity_poly.pdbx_strand_id
1 'polypeptide(L)'
;MSEDGIESNVILLGNEKHSAVKVMQHYGFASLPDDDAEAVALFVGGSRDNGVVTAEQGNPDDIPKLEKGEVSLFSKYGQKIVLKKDGSILIVPKEGEIVRVESDVEFTGDLKVLCDGIFITMQNHQHQTAVGPTSPPTPGR
;
A
#
# COMPACT_ATOMS: atom_id res chain seq x y z
N MET A 1 2.50 22.92 -0.52
CA MET A 1 3.41 21.84 -0.93
C MET A 1 4.79 22.47 -0.93
N SER A 2 5.70 22.05 -0.06
CA SER A 2 7.09 22.52 -0.14
C SER A 2 7.60 22.24 -1.54
N GLU A 3 8.25 23.23 -2.16
CA GLU A 3 8.84 23.11 -3.50
C GLU A 3 9.99 22.09 -3.55
N ASP A 4 10.45 21.68 -2.38
CA ASP A 4 11.51 20.71 -2.17
C ASP A 4 10.91 19.30 -2.09
N GLY A 5 11.43 18.39 -2.92
CA GLY A 5 11.07 16.97 -2.91
C GLY A 5 11.51 16.27 -1.62
N ILE A 6 11.54 14.94 -1.63
CA ILE A 6 12.09 14.20 -0.48
C ILE A 6 13.61 14.38 -0.47
N GLU A 7 14.16 14.74 0.69
CA GLU A 7 15.59 14.92 0.92
C GLU A 7 16.07 14.03 2.06
N SER A 8 17.31 13.57 1.97
CA SER A 8 17.95 12.74 3.00
C SER A 8 19.36 13.23 3.32
N ASN A 9 19.78 12.99 4.57
CA ASN A 9 21.18 13.10 4.97
C ASN A 9 21.85 11.75 4.70
N VAL A 10 22.97 11.74 3.99
CA VAL A 10 23.65 10.50 3.59
C VAL A 10 25.10 10.49 4.04
N ILE A 11 25.57 9.30 4.40
CA ILE A 11 26.99 9.00 4.64
C ILE A 11 27.47 8.16 3.46
N LEU A 12 28.36 8.71 2.66
CA LEU A 12 28.93 8.05 1.50
C LEU A 12 30.17 7.22 1.89
N LEU A 13 30.63 6.40 0.95
CA LEU A 13 31.88 5.66 1.09
C LEU A 13 33.04 6.61 1.43
N GLY A 14 33.89 6.18 2.37
CA GLY A 14 34.98 7.02 2.89
C GLY A 14 34.56 8.01 3.99
N ASN A 15 33.36 7.85 4.57
CA ASN A 15 32.80 8.68 5.66
C ASN A 15 32.51 10.14 5.28
N GLU A 16 32.27 10.40 4.00
CA GLU A 16 31.86 11.73 3.52
C GLU A 16 30.37 11.96 3.83
N LYS A 17 30.05 13.10 4.45
CA LYS A 17 28.68 13.43 4.87
C LYS A 17 28.10 14.48 3.94
N HIS A 18 26.91 14.23 3.42
CA HIS A 18 26.12 15.19 2.67
C HIS A 18 24.73 15.33 3.28
N SER A 19 24.24 16.55 3.30
CA SER A 19 22.94 16.91 3.87
C SER A 19 22.02 17.46 2.79
N ALA A 20 20.71 17.29 2.98
CA ALA A 20 19.70 17.74 2.01
C ALA A 20 19.93 17.19 0.60
N VAL A 21 20.36 15.92 0.49
CA VAL A 21 20.56 15.28 -0.81
C VAL A 21 19.21 14.84 -1.35
N LYS A 22 18.93 15.21 -2.60
CA LYS A 22 17.66 14.91 -3.25
C LYS A 22 17.48 13.40 -3.44
N VAL A 23 16.32 12.89 -3.05
CA VAL A 23 15.88 11.53 -3.33
C VAL A 23 15.05 11.53 -4.61
N MET A 24 15.42 10.70 -5.58
CA MET A 24 14.63 10.49 -6.80
C MET A 24 13.85 9.17 -6.74
N GLN A 25 12.53 9.28 -6.89
CA GLN A 25 11.61 8.14 -6.83
C GLN A 25 10.85 7.98 -8.14
N HIS A 26 10.35 6.77 -8.38
CA HIS A 26 9.46 6.52 -9.50
C HIS A 26 8.17 7.34 -9.39
N TYR A 27 7.68 7.86 -10.53
CA TYR A 27 6.45 8.65 -10.55
C TYR A 27 5.26 7.83 -10.00
N GLY A 28 4.47 8.45 -9.12
CA GLY A 28 3.35 7.79 -8.44
C GLY A 28 3.76 6.91 -7.25
N PHE A 29 5.05 6.81 -6.94
CA PHE A 29 5.58 6.15 -5.75
C PHE A 29 6.22 7.17 -4.82
N ALA A 30 5.93 7.06 -3.52
CA ALA A 30 6.54 7.88 -2.49
C ALA A 30 6.89 7.00 -1.28
N SER A 31 8.16 7.02 -0.88
CA SER A 31 8.62 6.37 0.35
C SER A 31 9.63 7.25 1.06
N LEU A 32 9.61 7.23 2.39
CA LEU A 32 10.65 7.82 3.21
C LEU A 32 11.39 6.67 3.89
N PRO A 33 12.60 6.32 3.44
CA PRO A 33 13.40 5.28 4.08
C PRO A 33 13.83 5.70 5.49
N ASP A 34 14.21 4.71 6.30
CA ASP A 34 14.77 4.98 7.62
C ASP A 34 16.18 5.56 7.56
N ASP A 35 16.62 6.15 8.66
CA ASP A 35 17.95 6.75 8.81
C ASP A 35 19.10 5.75 8.57
N ASP A 36 18.86 4.45 8.72
CA ASP A 36 19.84 3.36 8.53
C ASP A 36 19.70 2.62 7.19
N ALA A 37 18.83 3.09 6.28
CA ALA A 37 18.68 2.47 4.97
C ALA A 37 19.95 2.64 4.12
N GLU A 38 20.34 1.56 3.44
CA GLU A 38 21.39 1.61 2.43
C GLU A 38 20.83 2.23 1.16
N ALA A 39 21.63 3.02 0.45
CA ALA A 39 21.16 3.65 -0.79
C ALA A 39 22.30 3.83 -1.80
N VAL A 40 21.93 3.99 -3.06
CA VAL A 40 22.87 4.35 -4.13
C VAL A 40 22.83 5.86 -4.33
N ALA A 41 23.97 6.52 -4.14
CA ALA A 41 24.14 7.93 -4.47
C ALA A 41 24.82 8.09 -5.83
N LEU A 42 24.19 8.87 -6.72
CA LEU A 42 24.68 9.20 -8.06
C LEU A 42 25.15 10.65 -8.10
N PHE A 43 26.38 10.87 -8.58
CA PHE A 43 26.99 12.19 -8.72
C PHE A 43 27.14 12.55 -10.19
N VAL A 44 26.07 13.11 -10.76
CA VAL A 44 26.03 13.42 -12.20
C VAL A 44 27.04 14.53 -12.52
N GLY A 45 27.91 14.28 -13.49
CA GLY A 45 28.99 15.21 -13.85
C GLY A 45 30.20 15.20 -12.89
N GLY A 46 30.23 14.31 -11.90
CA GLY A 46 31.40 14.08 -11.04
C GLY A 46 31.62 15.09 -9.90
N SER A 47 30.77 16.11 -9.76
CA SER A 47 30.73 16.95 -8.55
C SER A 47 29.99 16.21 -7.44
N ARG A 48 30.55 16.25 -6.23
CA ARG A 48 29.90 15.68 -5.04
C ARG A 48 28.84 16.58 -4.43
N ASP A 49 28.77 17.84 -4.83
CA ASP A 49 27.83 18.82 -4.28
C ASP A 49 26.39 18.59 -4.79
N ASN A 50 26.23 17.88 -5.92
CA ASN A 50 24.95 17.64 -6.59
C ASN A 50 24.64 16.14 -6.66
N GLY A 51 24.70 15.46 -5.51
CA GLY A 51 24.30 14.06 -5.39
C GLY A 51 22.79 13.86 -5.55
N VAL A 52 22.42 12.68 -6.03
CA VAL A 52 21.04 12.19 -6.06
C VAL A 52 21.00 10.79 -5.47
N VAL A 53 20.11 10.55 -4.52
CA VAL A 53 19.89 9.25 -3.90
C VAL A 53 18.80 8.50 -4.67
N THR A 54 19.04 7.21 -4.91
CA THR A 54 18.11 6.28 -5.56
C THR A 54 18.28 4.87 -4.98
N ALA A 55 17.26 4.03 -5.17
CA ALA A 55 17.30 2.60 -4.85
C ALA A 55 17.67 2.34 -3.38
N GLU A 56 16.91 2.96 -2.48
CA GLU A 56 17.06 2.77 -1.06
C GLU A 56 16.55 1.40 -0.64
N GLN A 57 17.34 0.71 0.17
CA GLN A 57 17.08 -0.60 0.70
C GLN A 57 17.15 -0.55 2.22
N GLY A 58 16.03 -0.85 2.87
CA GLY A 58 16.00 -1.07 4.32
C GLY A 58 16.66 -2.39 4.72
N ASN A 59 16.36 -2.87 5.93
CA ASN A 59 16.90 -4.14 6.39
C ASN A 59 16.45 -5.31 5.48
N PRO A 60 17.37 -6.14 4.95
CA PRO A 60 17.03 -7.31 4.16
C PRO A 60 16.05 -8.28 4.84
N ASP A 61 16.04 -8.34 6.17
CA ASP A 61 15.12 -9.18 6.95
C ASP A 61 13.66 -8.73 6.87
N ASP A 62 13.42 -7.45 6.55
CA ASP A 62 12.07 -6.90 6.37
C ASP A 62 11.48 -7.22 4.98
N ILE A 63 12.32 -7.66 4.04
CA ILE A 63 11.91 -7.95 2.67
C ILE A 63 11.04 -9.23 2.65
N PRO A 64 9.80 -9.17 2.16
CA PRO A 64 8.97 -10.35 2.03
C PRO A 64 9.64 -11.42 1.16
N LYS A 65 9.53 -12.69 1.55
CA LYS A 65 9.94 -13.80 0.70
C LYS A 65 9.03 -13.83 -0.54
N LEU A 66 9.63 -13.65 -1.72
CA LEU A 66 8.95 -13.63 -3.01
C LEU A 66 9.42 -14.79 -3.89
N GLU A 67 8.50 -15.37 -4.66
CA GLU A 67 8.87 -16.22 -5.78
C GLU A 67 9.37 -15.39 -6.97
N LYS A 68 10.06 -16.05 -7.91
CA LYS A 68 10.54 -15.39 -9.13
C LYS A 68 9.38 -14.79 -9.91
N GLY A 69 9.46 -13.47 -10.15
CA GLY A 69 8.47 -12.71 -10.90
C GLY A 69 7.37 -12.08 -10.04
N GLU A 70 7.32 -12.35 -8.75
CA GLU A 70 6.40 -11.65 -7.84
C GLU A 70 6.93 -10.26 -7.50
N VAL A 71 6.01 -9.35 -7.19
CA VAL A 71 6.32 -7.96 -6.82
C VAL A 71 5.59 -7.63 -5.53
N SER A 72 6.25 -6.95 -4.60
CA SER A 72 5.63 -6.50 -3.36
C SER A 72 5.90 -5.02 -3.08
N LEU A 73 4.86 -4.33 -2.62
CA LEU A 73 4.99 -3.09 -1.86
C LEU A 73 4.86 -3.45 -0.39
N PHE A 74 5.79 -3.02 0.44
CA PHE A 74 5.82 -3.36 1.86
C PHE A 74 6.46 -2.25 2.68
N SER A 75 6.34 -2.33 4.00
CA SER A 75 7.17 -1.55 4.92
C SER A 75 7.65 -2.44 6.06
N LYS A 76 8.66 -1.98 6.80
CA LYS A 76 9.16 -2.65 8.01
C LYS A 76 8.11 -2.91 9.09
N TYR A 77 6.98 -2.20 9.04
CA TYR A 77 5.91 -2.34 10.02
C TYR A 77 5.02 -3.58 9.79
N GLY A 78 5.28 -4.37 8.74
CA GLY A 78 4.73 -5.72 8.54
C GLY A 78 3.56 -5.81 7.56
N GLN A 79 2.97 -4.68 7.14
CA GLN A 79 1.96 -4.65 6.08
C GLN A 79 2.58 -4.74 4.68
N LYS A 80 1.86 -5.37 3.76
CA LYS A 80 2.30 -5.58 2.38
C LYS A 80 1.16 -5.76 1.39
N ILE A 81 1.44 -5.43 0.13
CA ILE A 81 0.65 -5.75 -1.06
C ILE A 81 1.54 -6.56 -1.99
N VAL A 82 1.13 -7.77 -2.36
CA VAL A 82 1.91 -8.71 -3.19
C VAL A 82 1.14 -9.07 -4.45
N LEU A 83 1.77 -8.87 -5.61
CA LEU A 83 1.33 -9.40 -6.90
C LEU A 83 1.96 -10.77 -7.08
N LYS A 84 1.14 -11.82 -6.99
CA LYS A 84 1.61 -13.20 -6.97
C LYS A 84 1.72 -13.80 -8.36
N LYS A 85 2.54 -14.85 -8.46
CA LYS A 85 2.78 -15.59 -9.71
C LYS A 85 1.53 -16.24 -10.31
N ASP A 86 0.56 -16.60 -9.47
CA ASP A 86 -0.74 -17.16 -9.90
C ASP A 86 -1.71 -16.09 -10.42
N GLY A 87 -1.30 -14.82 -10.44
CA GLY A 87 -2.11 -13.68 -10.85
C GLY A 87 -3.00 -13.10 -9.75
N SER A 88 -2.98 -13.67 -8.54
CA SER A 88 -3.72 -13.12 -7.39
C SER A 88 -3.02 -11.90 -6.79
N ILE A 89 -3.83 -11.00 -6.23
CA ILE A 89 -3.36 -9.83 -5.47
C ILE A 89 -3.62 -10.12 -3.99
N LEU A 90 -2.56 -10.09 -3.19
CA LEU A 90 -2.62 -10.28 -1.75
C LEU A 90 -2.42 -8.95 -1.04
N ILE A 91 -3.40 -8.49 -0.27
CA ILE A 91 -3.31 -7.31 0.59
C ILE A 91 -3.34 -7.79 2.04
N VAL A 92 -2.27 -7.55 2.78
CA VAL A 92 -2.11 -8.04 4.16
C VAL A 92 -1.74 -6.86 5.06
N PRO A 93 -2.63 -6.44 5.98
CA PRO A 93 -2.24 -5.53 7.05
C PRO A 93 -1.32 -6.24 8.03
N LYS A 94 -0.65 -5.48 8.90
CA LYS A 94 0.04 -6.04 10.06
C LYS A 94 -0.96 -6.85 10.90
N GLU A 95 -0.51 -7.91 11.56
CA GLU A 95 -1.33 -8.69 12.49
C GLU A 95 -2.02 -7.77 13.52
N GLY A 96 -3.34 -7.94 13.67
CA GLY A 96 -4.19 -7.13 14.55
C GLY A 96 -4.69 -5.81 13.92
N GLU A 97 -4.19 -5.42 12.75
CA GLU A 97 -4.60 -4.20 12.05
C GLU A 97 -5.60 -4.48 10.92
N ILE A 98 -6.25 -3.42 10.43
CA ILE A 98 -7.31 -3.51 9.42
C ILE A 98 -6.88 -2.94 8.07
N VAL A 99 -7.53 -3.41 7.00
CA VAL A 99 -7.61 -2.66 5.74
C VAL A 99 -8.79 -1.71 5.84
N ARG A 100 -8.54 -0.39 5.80
CA ARG A 100 -9.57 0.64 5.78
C ARG A 100 -9.74 1.18 4.37
N VAL A 101 -11.00 1.28 3.92
CA VAL A 101 -11.37 1.95 2.67
C VAL A 101 -12.36 3.06 3.03
N GLU A 102 -12.04 4.31 2.65
CA GLU A 102 -12.80 5.51 3.06
C GLU A 102 -13.85 5.95 2.03
N SER A 103 -14.07 5.15 0.99
CA SER A 103 -15.03 5.42 -0.08
C SER A 103 -15.80 4.15 -0.44
N ASP A 104 -16.72 4.28 -1.39
CA ASP A 104 -17.55 3.17 -1.86
C ASP A 104 -16.68 2.08 -2.51
N VAL A 105 -17.06 0.83 -2.27
CA VAL A 105 -16.40 -0.35 -2.83
C VAL A 105 -17.40 -1.15 -3.63
N GLU A 106 -17.10 -1.41 -4.90
CA GLU A 106 -17.90 -2.24 -5.78
C GLU A 106 -17.23 -3.61 -5.97
N PHE A 107 -18.02 -4.68 -5.80
CA PHE A 107 -17.63 -6.03 -6.14
C PHE A 107 -18.56 -6.54 -7.25
N THR A 108 -18.00 -6.92 -8.39
CA THR A 108 -18.77 -7.47 -9.52
C THR A 108 -18.99 -8.98 -9.42
N GLY A 109 -18.24 -9.65 -8.53
CA GLY A 109 -18.37 -11.07 -8.23
C GLY A 109 -18.78 -11.32 -6.79
N ASP A 110 -18.82 -12.59 -6.40
CA ASP A 110 -19.19 -12.99 -5.04
C ASP A 110 -18.18 -12.52 -4.00
N LEU A 111 -18.67 -11.89 -2.93
CA LEU A 111 -17.89 -11.57 -1.74
C LEU A 111 -18.02 -12.70 -0.69
N LYS A 112 -16.91 -13.39 -0.41
CA LYS A 112 -16.84 -14.42 0.65
C LYS A 112 -16.24 -13.83 1.92
N VAL A 113 -17.01 -13.82 3.00
CA VAL A 113 -16.58 -13.31 4.32
C VAL A 113 -16.48 -14.48 5.30
N LEU A 114 -15.28 -14.73 5.83
CA LEU A 114 -15.05 -15.70 6.90
C LEU A 114 -14.79 -14.93 8.19
N CYS A 115 -15.74 -14.98 9.12
CA CYS A 115 -15.62 -14.37 10.44
C CYS A 115 -16.53 -15.08 11.44
N ASP A 116 -16.25 -14.92 12.74
CA ASP A 116 -17.06 -15.48 13.84
C ASP A 116 -18.39 -14.73 14.05
N GLY A 117 -18.62 -13.64 13.30
CA GLY A 117 -19.87 -12.88 13.29
C GLY A 117 -19.88 -11.84 12.17
N ILE A 118 -20.94 -11.85 11.36
CA ILE A 118 -21.15 -10.85 10.31
C ILE A 118 -22.05 -9.75 10.87
N PHE A 119 -21.51 -8.56 11.07
CA PHE A 119 -22.29 -7.34 11.36
C PHE A 119 -22.40 -6.52 10.09
N ILE A 120 -23.56 -6.57 9.43
CA ILE A 120 -23.85 -5.75 8.24
C ILE A 120 -25.00 -4.81 8.57
N THR A 121 -24.76 -3.51 8.42
CA THR A 121 -25.82 -2.49 8.46
C THR A 121 -26.17 -2.11 7.03
N MET A 122 -27.35 -2.51 6.56
CA MET A 122 -27.89 -2.10 5.26
C MET A 122 -28.86 -0.93 5.45
N GLN A 123 -28.57 0.23 4.85
CA GLN A 123 -29.42 1.42 4.98
C GLN A 123 -30.62 1.42 4.03
N ASN A 124 -30.48 0.81 2.85
CA ASN A 124 -31.50 0.86 1.81
C ASN A 124 -31.59 -0.46 1.02
N HIS A 125 -31.63 -1.60 1.73
CA HIS A 125 -31.82 -2.89 1.07
C HIS A 125 -33.31 -3.17 0.80
N GLN A 126 -33.57 -3.94 -0.24
CA GLN A 126 -34.91 -4.41 -0.59
C GLN A 126 -35.03 -5.89 -0.22
N HIS A 127 -36.14 -6.27 0.41
CA HIS A 127 -36.51 -7.66 0.54
C HIS A 127 -37.30 -8.10 -0.69
N GLN A 128 -37.24 -9.39 -1.03
CA GLN A 128 -38.18 -9.95 -1.99
C GLN A 128 -39.59 -9.83 -1.41
N THR A 129 -40.50 -9.20 -2.15
CA THR A 129 -41.91 -9.12 -1.74
C THR A 129 -42.54 -10.50 -1.78
N ALA A 130 -43.23 -10.86 -0.69
CA ALA A 130 -43.97 -12.10 -0.60
C ALA A 130 -44.99 -12.21 -1.75
N VAL A 131 -44.93 -13.31 -2.50
CA VAL A 131 -45.97 -13.74 -3.43
C VAL A 131 -46.80 -14.82 -2.75
N GLY A 132 -48.06 -14.54 -2.39
CA GLY A 132 -48.94 -15.52 -1.76
C GLY A 132 -50.24 -14.93 -1.20
N PRO A 133 -51.16 -15.78 -0.70
CA PRO A 133 -52.47 -15.35 -0.19
C PRO A 133 -52.41 -14.50 1.10
N THR A 134 -51.22 -14.30 1.67
CA THR A 134 -50.98 -13.47 2.87
C THR A 134 -50.30 -12.13 2.55
N SER A 135 -50.16 -11.77 1.27
CA SER A 135 -49.61 -10.47 0.88
C SER A 135 -50.51 -9.32 1.39
N PRO A 136 -49.92 -8.20 1.87
CA PRO A 136 -50.69 -7.08 2.38
C PRO A 136 -51.62 -6.49 1.30
N PRO A 137 -52.84 -6.03 1.67
CA PRO A 137 -53.79 -5.52 0.70
C PRO A 137 -53.23 -4.28 -0.01
N THR A 138 -53.33 -4.24 -1.34
CA THR A 138 -52.95 -3.07 -2.13
C THR A 138 -53.85 -1.89 -1.75
N PRO A 139 -53.31 -0.71 -1.36
CA PRO A 139 -54.12 0.44 -1.01
C PRO A 139 -55.03 0.81 -2.20
N GLY A 140 -56.34 0.76 -1.98
CA GLY A 140 -57.35 1.12 -2.97
C GLY A 140 -57.20 2.60 -3.37
N ARG A 141 -57.30 2.83 -4.68
CA ARG A 141 -57.39 4.15 -5.31
C ARG A 141 -58.65 4.90 -4.90
#